data_AF-A0A6J7D8A0-F1
#
_entry.id   AF-A0A6J7D8A0-F1
#
_cell.length_a   1.000
_cell.length_b   1.000
_cell.length_c   1.000
_cell.angle_alpha   90.00
_cell.angle_beta   90.00
_cell.angle_gamma   90.00
#
_symmetry.space_group_name_H-M   'P 1'
#
loop_
_entity.id
_entity.type
_entity.pdbx_description
1 polymer ?
#
loop_
_entity_poly.entity_id
_entity_poly.type
_entity_poly.pdbx_seq_one_letter_code
_entity_poly.pdbx_strand_id
1 'polypeptide(L)'
;MSGTGTPSLDLDGCAGLRVCVVASLWHTEVMAGLIAGADRALEEAGVVNAKMIRVPGAFELPVAASRLANSGSYDAVIALGVVIRGGTPHFEYVCQATTAGLMDVSASTGIPVGFGLLTCENQEQALDRAGLIESSEDKGYEAATAALVTARTLSDLP
;
A
#
# COMPACT_ATOMS: atom_id res chain seq x y z
N MET A 1 4.51 -5.26 10.59
CA MET A 1 4.57 -4.71 11.96
C MET A 1 3.49 -5.40 12.76
N SER A 2 3.82 -6.05 13.89
CA SER A 2 2.86 -6.69 14.79
C SER A 2 2.01 -5.65 15.50
N GLY A 3 0.68 -5.81 15.59
CA GLY A 3 -0.27 -4.82 16.11
C GLY A 3 -0.03 -4.26 17.54
N THR A 4 0.95 -4.78 18.29
CA THR A 4 1.41 -4.16 19.55
C THR A 4 2.39 -3.02 19.27
N GLY A 5 2.02 -1.79 19.65
CA GLY A 5 2.89 -0.62 19.54
C GLY A 5 2.80 0.14 18.21
N THR A 6 1.72 -0.05 17.45
CA THR A 6 1.44 0.75 16.25
C THR A 6 1.41 2.25 16.63
N PRO A 7 2.22 3.10 15.98
CA PRO A 7 2.22 4.53 16.27
C PRO A 7 0.91 5.16 15.82
N SER A 8 0.40 6.12 16.61
CA SER A 8 -0.65 7.01 16.14
C SER A 8 -0.04 7.99 15.15
N LEU A 9 -0.49 7.94 13.90
CA LEU A 9 -0.04 8.83 12.85
C LEU A 9 -0.98 10.04 12.77
N ASP A 10 -0.40 11.24 12.79
CA ASP A 10 -1.12 12.49 12.60
C ASP A 10 -1.29 12.77 11.09
N LEU A 11 -2.53 12.80 10.64
CA LEU A 11 -2.91 13.02 9.24
C LEU A 11 -3.14 14.50 8.90
N ASP A 12 -3.01 15.41 9.87
CA ASP A 12 -3.20 16.84 9.63
C ASP A 12 -2.23 17.34 8.55
N GLY A 13 -2.73 18.16 7.63
CA GLY A 13 -1.95 18.69 6.51
C GLY A 13 -1.80 17.74 5.31
N CYS A 14 -2.37 16.53 5.34
CA CYS A 14 -2.31 15.59 4.21
C CYS A 14 -3.36 15.87 3.12
N ALA A 15 -4.40 16.68 3.38
CA ALA A 15 -5.54 16.88 2.48
C ALA A 15 -5.18 17.38 1.07
N GLY A 16 -4.05 18.09 0.92
CA GLY A 16 -3.58 18.62 -0.36
C GLY A 16 -2.79 17.62 -1.22
N LEU A 17 -2.47 16.43 -0.70
CA LEU A 17 -1.62 15.46 -1.38
C LEU A 17 -2.35 14.81 -2.57
N ARG A 18 -1.65 14.67 -3.70
CA ARG A 18 -2.11 13.94 -4.87
C ARG A 18 -1.69 12.48 -4.74
N VAL A 19 -2.65 11.58 -4.58
CA VAL A 19 -2.37 10.17 -4.26
C VAL A 19 -2.92 9.24 -5.33
N CYS A 20 -2.15 8.20 -5.65
CA CYS A 20 -2.63 7.08 -6.46
C CYS A 20 -2.53 5.76 -5.69
N VAL A 21 -3.63 5.01 -5.64
CA VAL A 21 -3.66 3.63 -5.18
C VAL A 21 -3.46 2.70 -6.38
N VAL A 22 -2.54 1.74 -6.28
CA VAL A 22 -2.34 0.66 -7.24
C VAL A 22 -2.67 -0.65 -6.55
N ALA A 23 -3.73 -1.33 -6.98
CA ALA A 23 -4.22 -2.55 -6.35
C ALA A 23 -4.20 -3.73 -7.32
N SER A 24 -3.64 -4.87 -6.91
CA SER A 24 -3.65 -6.08 -7.74
C SER A 24 -5.07 -6.69 -7.85
N LEU A 25 -5.28 -7.64 -8.76
CA LEU A 25 -6.60 -8.26 -9.00
C LEU A 25 -6.85 -9.55 -8.19
N TRP A 26 -5.82 -10.18 -7.66
CA TRP A 26 -5.94 -11.45 -6.93
C TRP A 26 -6.51 -11.27 -5.53
N HIS A 27 -7.12 -12.35 -5.01
CA HIS A 27 -7.69 -12.42 -3.65
C HIS A 27 -8.75 -11.35 -3.38
N THR A 28 -9.82 -11.34 -4.17
CA THR A 28 -10.83 -10.27 -4.24
C THR A 28 -11.41 -9.84 -2.89
N GLU A 29 -11.70 -10.77 -1.98
CA GLU A 29 -12.21 -10.46 -0.64
C GLU A 29 -11.17 -9.72 0.22
N VAL A 30 -9.96 -10.27 0.32
CA VAL A 30 -8.83 -9.66 1.04
C VAL A 30 -8.52 -8.28 0.43
N MET A 31 -8.47 -8.21 -0.90
CA MET A 31 -8.19 -6.98 -1.63
C MET A 31 -9.28 -5.92 -1.43
N ALA A 32 -10.55 -6.32 -1.34
CA ALA A 32 -11.63 -5.39 -1.04
C ALA A 32 -11.47 -4.78 0.35
N GLY A 33 -11.04 -5.59 1.33
CA GLY A 33 -10.67 -5.08 2.66
C GLY A 33 -9.52 -4.08 2.59
N LEU A 34 -8.40 -4.44 1.94
CA LEU A 34 -7.23 -3.56 1.82
C LEU A 34 -7.57 -2.23 1.14
N ILE A 35 -8.38 -2.28 0.09
CA ILE A 35 -8.85 -1.08 -0.61
C ILE A 35 -9.71 -0.23 0.34
N ALA A 36 -10.68 -0.84 1.02
CA ALA A 36 -11.54 -0.12 1.96
C ALA A 36 -10.76 0.51 3.12
N GLY A 37 -9.73 -0.16 3.64
CA GLY A 37 -8.82 0.40 4.64
C GLY A 37 -8.03 1.60 4.11
N ALA A 38 -7.49 1.50 2.90
CA ALA A 38 -6.79 2.62 2.26
C ALA A 38 -7.72 3.82 2.00
N ASP A 39 -8.94 3.55 1.53
CA ASP A 39 -9.95 4.59 1.29
C ASP A 39 -10.32 5.31 2.60
N ARG A 40 -10.53 4.57 3.71
CA ARG A 40 -10.75 5.17 5.03
C ARG A 40 -9.62 6.12 5.43
N ALA A 41 -8.37 5.70 5.29
CA ALA A 41 -7.21 6.54 5.61
C ALA A 41 -7.17 7.82 4.76
N LEU A 42 -7.49 7.72 3.47
CA LEU A 42 -7.53 8.86 2.55
C LEU A 42 -8.66 9.83 2.92
N GLU A 43 -9.84 9.30 3.27
CA GLU A 43 -10.99 10.08 3.73
C GLU A 43 -10.68 10.82 5.04
N GLU A 44 -10.10 10.13 6.04
CA GLU A 44 -9.69 10.72 7.31
C GLU A 44 -8.63 11.81 7.14
N ALA A 45 -7.72 11.64 6.18
CA ALA A 45 -6.71 12.64 5.83
C ALA A 45 -7.26 13.82 5.01
N GLY A 46 -8.52 13.77 4.56
CA GLY A 46 -9.13 14.78 3.69
C GLY A 46 -8.59 14.79 2.26
N VAL A 47 -7.94 13.71 1.80
CA VAL A 47 -7.41 13.59 0.44
C VAL A 47 -8.57 13.37 -0.53
N VAL A 48 -8.83 14.37 -1.37
CA VAL A 48 -9.90 14.31 -2.37
C VAL A 48 -9.39 13.81 -3.72
N ASN A 49 -10.19 13.00 -4.43
CA ASN A 49 -9.91 12.51 -5.78
C ASN A 49 -8.67 11.61 -5.92
N ALA A 50 -8.31 10.85 -4.88
CA ALA A 50 -7.33 9.78 -5.03
C ALA A 50 -7.72 8.86 -6.19
N LYS A 51 -6.76 8.56 -7.07
CA LYS A 51 -7.01 7.68 -8.22
C LYS A 51 -6.71 6.24 -7.85
N MET A 52 -7.52 5.31 -8.37
CA MET A 52 -7.25 3.89 -8.25
C MET A 52 -6.91 3.29 -9.62
N ILE A 53 -5.81 2.54 -9.68
CA ILE A 53 -5.39 1.74 -10.83
C ILE A 53 -5.34 0.29 -10.43
N ARG A 54 -5.85 -0.60 -11.29
CA ARG A 54 -5.79 -2.04 -11.08
C ARG A 54 -4.73 -2.67 -11.98
N VAL A 55 -3.95 -3.59 -11.42
CA VAL A 55 -2.91 -4.35 -12.15
C VAL A 55 -3.12 -5.85 -11.99
N PRO A 56 -2.67 -6.71 -12.93
CA PRO A 56 -2.94 -8.14 -12.88
C PRO A 56 -2.52 -8.82 -11.57
N GLY A 57 -1.27 -8.67 -11.14
CA GLY A 57 -0.74 -9.30 -9.93
C GLY A 57 0.19 -8.38 -9.12
N ALA A 58 0.71 -8.93 -8.02
CA ALA A 58 1.67 -8.22 -7.16
C ALA A 58 2.96 -7.86 -7.93
N PHE A 59 3.38 -8.73 -8.86
CA PHE A 59 4.60 -8.55 -9.64
C PHE A 59 4.57 -7.32 -10.55
N GLU A 60 3.38 -6.83 -10.93
CA GLU A 60 3.22 -5.61 -11.73
C GLU A 60 3.16 -4.33 -10.88
N LEU A 61 3.05 -4.43 -9.55
CA LEU A 61 3.01 -3.25 -8.66
C LEU A 61 4.24 -2.35 -8.82
N PRO A 62 5.50 -2.85 -8.87
CA PRO A 62 6.67 -1.98 -8.96
C PRO A 62 6.70 -1.17 -10.26
N VAL A 63 6.37 -1.78 -11.41
CA VAL A 63 6.41 -1.06 -12.69
C VAL A 63 5.31 0.01 -12.78
N ALA A 64 4.12 -0.28 -12.24
CA ALA A 64 3.04 0.71 -12.17
C ALA A 64 3.40 1.85 -11.20
N ALA A 65 3.88 1.52 -9.99
CA ALA A 65 4.30 2.52 -9.01
C ALA A 65 5.44 3.40 -9.54
N SER A 66 6.44 2.81 -10.20
CA SER A 66 7.55 3.54 -10.83
C SER A 66 7.06 4.57 -11.84
N ARG A 67 6.12 4.18 -12.71
CA ARG A 67 5.59 5.08 -13.73
C ARG A 67 4.78 6.23 -13.11
N LEU A 68 4.05 5.97 -12.03
CA LEU A 68 3.26 6.98 -11.33
C LEU A 68 4.16 7.95 -10.56
N ALA A 69 5.14 7.44 -9.81
CA ALA A 69 6.09 8.25 -9.05
C ALA A 69 6.90 9.19 -9.97
N ASN A 70 7.32 8.73 -11.15
CA ASN A 70 8.06 9.55 -12.11
C ASN A 70 7.18 10.50 -12.95
N SER A 71 5.86 10.49 -12.79
CA SER A 71 4.95 11.29 -13.63
C SER A 71 4.89 12.78 -13.24
N GLY A 72 5.42 13.14 -12.07
CA GLY A 72 5.25 14.48 -11.47
C GLY A 72 3.81 14.79 -11.03
N SER A 73 2.89 13.82 -11.11
CA SER A 73 1.47 14.01 -10.84
C SER A 73 1.01 13.56 -9.46
N TYR A 74 1.87 12.88 -8.71
CA TYR A 74 1.54 12.30 -7.40
C TYR A 74 2.61 12.59 -6.38
N ASP A 75 2.17 12.86 -5.16
CA ASP A 75 3.00 13.10 -3.98
C ASP A 75 3.18 11.81 -3.15
N ALA A 76 2.31 10.81 -3.35
CA ALA A 76 2.44 9.48 -2.79
C ALA A 76 1.80 8.41 -3.69
N VAL A 77 2.29 7.18 -3.61
CA VAL A 77 1.69 6.00 -4.23
C VAL A 77 1.39 4.97 -3.15
N ILE A 78 0.23 4.32 -3.18
CA ILE A 78 -0.12 3.24 -2.24
C ILE A 78 -0.21 1.94 -3.05
N ALA A 79 0.67 0.98 -2.78
CA ALA A 79 0.70 -0.31 -3.47
C ALA A 79 0.03 -1.39 -2.63
N LEU A 80 -1.11 -1.91 -3.11
CA LEU A 80 -1.90 -2.95 -2.45
C LEU A 80 -1.79 -4.26 -3.22
N GLY A 81 -1.39 -5.32 -2.53
CA GLY A 81 -1.20 -6.64 -3.12
C GLY A 81 -1.44 -7.74 -2.09
N VAL A 82 -1.78 -8.93 -2.57
CA VAL A 82 -1.88 -10.13 -1.74
C VAL A 82 -1.18 -11.25 -2.47
N VAL A 83 -0.27 -11.94 -1.78
CA VAL A 83 0.40 -13.14 -2.23
C VAL A 83 0.29 -14.16 -1.10
N ILE A 84 -0.33 -15.31 -1.38
CA ILE A 84 -0.48 -16.40 -0.43
C ILE A 84 0.37 -17.57 -0.89
N ARG A 85 1.09 -18.21 0.04
CA ARG A 85 1.98 -19.33 -0.25
C ARG A 85 1.24 -20.47 -0.94
N GLY A 86 1.83 -20.94 -2.04
CA GLY A 86 1.41 -22.14 -2.76
C GLY A 86 2.38 -23.30 -2.58
N GLY A 87 2.34 -24.27 -3.50
CA GLY A 87 3.18 -25.47 -3.45
C GLY A 87 4.57 -25.33 -4.08
N THR A 88 4.96 -24.14 -4.54
CA THR A 88 6.24 -23.92 -5.25
C THR A 88 6.95 -22.67 -4.73
N PRO A 89 8.25 -22.49 -5.02
CA PRO A 89 9.02 -21.29 -4.66
C PRO A 89 8.55 -19.97 -5.31
N HIS A 90 7.48 -20.01 -6.13
CA HIS A 90 6.95 -18.81 -6.79
C HIS A 90 6.58 -17.72 -5.77
N PHE A 91 6.08 -18.11 -4.60
CA PHE A 91 5.76 -17.20 -3.51
C PHE A 91 6.97 -16.35 -3.13
N GLU A 92 8.11 -16.97 -2.83
CA GLU A 92 9.32 -16.29 -2.39
C GLU A 92 9.84 -15.33 -3.46
N TYR A 93 9.89 -15.79 -4.72
CA TYR A 93 10.40 -14.95 -5.81
C TYR A 93 9.51 -13.74 -6.09
N VAL A 94 8.18 -13.91 -6.08
CA VAL A 94 7.25 -12.79 -6.29
C VAL A 94 7.30 -11.83 -5.12
N CYS A 95 7.25 -12.32 -3.88
CA CYS A 95 7.31 -11.48 -2.68
C CYS A 95 8.62 -10.69 -2.61
N GLN A 96 9.77 -11.35 -2.84
CA GLN A 96 11.08 -10.71 -2.81
C GLN A 96 11.22 -9.66 -3.91
N ALA A 97 10.92 -10.00 -5.16
CA ALA A 97 11.07 -9.08 -6.28
C ALA A 97 10.12 -7.88 -6.17
N THR A 98 8.87 -8.09 -5.73
CA THR A 98 7.91 -7.01 -5.55
C THR A 98 8.32 -6.08 -4.42
N THR A 99 8.76 -6.64 -3.28
CA THR A 99 9.21 -5.85 -2.12
C THR A 99 10.43 -5.00 -2.48
N ALA A 100 11.44 -5.61 -3.09
CA ALA A 100 12.63 -4.90 -3.54
C ALA A 100 12.30 -3.82 -4.57
N GLY A 101 11.46 -4.14 -5.56
CA GLY A 101 11.07 -3.19 -6.60
C GLY A 101 10.30 -1.98 -6.05
N LEU A 102 9.37 -2.17 -5.11
CA LEU A 102 8.63 -1.06 -4.49
C LEU A 102 9.54 -0.19 -3.62
N MET A 103 10.47 -0.81 -2.88
CA MET A 103 11.49 -0.08 -2.12
C MET A 103 12.37 0.76 -3.05
N ASP A 104 12.86 0.18 -4.15
CA ASP A 104 13.71 0.86 -5.12
C ASP A 104 12.98 2.04 -5.77
N VAL A 105 11.68 1.89 -6.10
CA VAL A 105 10.86 3.00 -6.60
C VAL A 105 10.83 4.14 -5.59
N SER A 106 10.55 3.85 -4.32
CA SER A 106 10.47 4.89 -3.30
C SER A 106 11.82 5.61 -3.11
N ALA A 107 12.90 4.85 -2.99
CA ALA A 107 14.23 5.40 -2.75
C ALA A 107 14.79 6.18 -3.95
N SER A 108 14.53 5.73 -5.18
CA SER A 108 15.07 6.36 -6.40
C SER A 108 14.28 7.58 -6.87
N THR A 109 12.97 7.62 -6.60
CA THR A 109 12.10 8.72 -7.05
C THR A 109 11.89 9.80 -5.98
N GLY A 110 12.16 9.47 -4.71
CA GLY A 110 11.83 10.34 -3.57
C GLY A 110 10.33 10.42 -3.27
N ILE A 111 9.49 9.73 -4.03
CA ILE A 111 8.04 9.64 -3.78
C ILE A 111 7.77 8.43 -2.90
N PRO A 112 7.14 8.59 -1.72
CA PRO A 112 6.87 7.47 -0.83
C PRO A 112 5.89 6.48 -1.45
N VAL A 113 6.20 5.19 -1.28
CA VAL A 113 5.34 4.09 -1.67
C VAL A 113 4.81 3.39 -0.42
N GLY A 114 3.51 3.51 -0.16
CA GLY A 114 2.81 2.77 0.90
C GLY A 114 2.84 1.28 0.61
N PHE A 115 3.40 0.49 1.53
CA PHE A 115 3.64 -0.94 1.35
C PHE A 115 2.47 -1.78 1.91
N GLY A 116 1.40 -1.89 1.13
CA GLY A 116 0.22 -2.73 1.44
C GLY A 116 0.26 -4.09 0.74
N LEU A 117 1.45 -4.68 0.57
CA LEU A 117 1.62 -6.02 0.03
C LEU A 117 1.57 -7.06 1.16
N LEU A 118 0.48 -7.83 1.23
CA LEU A 118 0.37 -8.97 2.13
C LEU A 118 1.13 -10.17 1.57
N THR A 119 2.07 -10.70 2.35
CA THR A 119 2.83 -11.92 2.05
C THR A 119 2.50 -12.97 3.10
N CYS A 120 1.50 -13.81 2.83
CA CYS A 120 0.89 -14.67 3.85
C CYS A 120 1.15 -16.16 3.57
N GLU A 121 1.26 -16.95 4.64
CA GLU A 121 1.41 -18.40 4.57
C GLU A 121 0.09 -19.11 4.22
N ASN A 122 -1.05 -18.49 4.55
CA ASN A 122 -2.38 -19.03 4.27
C ASN A 122 -3.45 -17.91 4.14
N GLN A 123 -4.67 -18.32 3.74
CA GLN A 123 -5.81 -17.41 3.54
C GLN A 123 -6.26 -16.72 4.84
N GLU A 124 -6.23 -17.43 5.97
CA GLU A 124 -6.65 -16.90 7.28
C GLU A 124 -5.78 -15.71 7.68
N GLN A 125 -4.45 -15.82 7.53
CA GLN A 125 -3.54 -14.71 7.78
C GLN A 125 -3.82 -13.49 6.90
N ALA A 126 -4.23 -13.70 5.66
CA ALA A 126 -4.54 -12.62 4.74
C ALA A 126 -5.85 -11.91 5.13
N LEU A 127 -6.90 -12.68 5.47
CA LEU A 127 -8.17 -12.17 5.98
C LEU A 127 -7.98 -11.38 7.28
N ASP A 128 -7.17 -11.91 8.21
CA ASP A 128 -6.86 -11.28 9.49
C ASP A 128 -6.16 -9.90 9.35
N ARG A 129 -5.55 -9.63 8.19
CA ARG A 129 -4.80 -8.40 7.89
C ARG A 129 -5.49 -7.42 6.96
N ALA A 130 -6.65 -7.80 6.46
CA ALA A 130 -7.31 -7.09 5.38
C ALA A 130 -8.09 -5.85 5.83
N GLY A 131 -8.26 -5.59 7.13
CA GLY A 131 -9.15 -4.50 7.59
C GLY A 131 -10.64 -4.77 7.34
N LEU A 132 -11.02 -6.05 7.27
CA LEU A 132 -12.40 -6.53 7.33
C LEU A 132 -12.91 -6.45 8.78
N ILE A 133 -14.22 -6.67 8.97
CA ILE A 133 -14.83 -6.57 10.31
C ILE A 133 -14.24 -7.53 11.34
N GLU A 134 -13.83 -8.73 10.91
CA GLU A 134 -13.20 -9.75 11.75
C GLU A 134 -11.65 -9.68 11.72
N SER A 135 -11.07 -8.75 10.95
CA SER A 135 -9.61 -8.61 10.88
C SER A 135 -9.07 -8.01 12.17
N SER A 136 -7.96 -8.55 12.67
CA SER A 136 -7.24 -7.93 13.79
C SER A 136 -6.32 -6.79 13.35
N GLU A 137 -5.94 -6.73 12.07
CA GLU A 137 -5.11 -5.68 11.49
C GLU A 137 -5.76 -5.06 10.23
N ASP A 138 -5.40 -3.82 9.92
CA ASP A 138 -5.84 -3.11 8.72
C ASP A 138 -4.63 -2.62 7.92
N LYS A 139 -4.04 -3.52 7.12
CA LYS A 139 -2.83 -3.21 6.35
C LYS A 139 -3.08 -2.28 5.17
N GLY A 140 -4.32 -2.15 4.72
CA GLY A 140 -4.71 -1.14 3.73
C GLY A 140 -4.58 0.27 4.31
N TYR A 141 -5.19 0.47 5.48
CA TYR A 141 -5.15 1.72 6.22
C TYR A 141 -3.72 2.07 6.68
N GLU A 142 -2.98 1.11 7.24
CA GLU A 142 -1.60 1.32 7.66
C GLU A 142 -0.69 1.72 6.49
N ALA A 143 -0.84 1.09 5.32
CA ALA A 143 -0.04 1.42 4.14
C ALA A 143 -0.35 2.82 3.62
N ALA A 144 -1.63 3.21 3.61
CA ALA A 144 -2.07 4.52 3.16
C ALA A 144 -1.58 5.63 4.11
N THR A 145 -1.85 5.51 5.42
CA THR A 145 -1.42 6.49 6.41
C THR A 145 0.10 6.65 6.45
N ALA A 146 0.86 5.56 6.33
CA ALA A 146 2.31 5.63 6.24
C ALA A 146 2.77 6.44 5.01
N ALA A 147 2.18 6.23 3.84
CA ALA A 147 2.53 6.96 2.62
C ALA A 147 2.21 8.45 2.73
N LEU A 148 1.02 8.80 3.25
CA LEU A 148 0.57 10.18 3.42
C LEU A 148 1.47 10.97 4.37
N VAL A 149 1.69 10.43 5.57
CA VAL A 149 2.52 11.10 6.57
C VAL A 149 3.96 11.21 6.09
N THR A 150 4.49 10.19 5.42
CA THR A 150 5.83 10.28 4.83
C THR A 150 5.90 11.38 3.77
N ALA A 151 4.92 11.48 2.87
CA ALA A 151 4.90 12.53 1.85
C ALA A 151 4.89 13.93 2.46
N ARG A 152 4.05 14.14 3.49
CA ARG A 152 4.03 15.38 4.29
C ARG A 152 5.38 15.65 4.96
N THR A 153 5.97 14.65 5.61
CA THR A 153 7.27 14.81 6.26
C THR A 153 8.35 15.19 5.25
N LEU A 154 8.38 14.54 4.08
CA LEU A 154 9.36 14.82 3.04
C LEU A 154 9.20 16.23 2.45
N SER A 155 7.98 16.80 2.38
CA SER A 155 7.80 18.17 1.89
C SER A 155 8.41 19.24 2.78
N ASP A 156 8.66 18.92 4.06
CA ASP A 156 9.28 19.83 5.03
C ASP A 156 10.81 19.65 5.12
N LEU A 157 11.38 18.62 4.47
CA LEU A 157 12.82 18.37 4.47
C LEU A 157 13.55 19.27 3.46
N PRO A 158 14.82 19.63 3.74
CA PRO A 158 15.61 20.54 2.90
C PRO A 158 16.03 19.96 1.54
#